data_AF-A0A392TPT0-F1
#
_entry.id   AF-A0A392TPT0-F1
#
_cell.length_a   1.000
_cell.length_b   1.000
_cell.length_c   1.000
_cell.angle_alpha   90.00
_cell.angle_beta   90.00
_cell.angle_gamma   90.00
#
_symmetry.space_group_name_H-M   'P 1'
#
loop_
_entity.id
_entity.type
_entity.pdbx_description
1 polymer ?
#
loop_
_entity_poly.entity_id
_entity_poly.type
_entity_poly.pdbx_seq_one_letter_code
_entity_poly.pdbx_strand_id
1 'polypeptide(L)' 'MLVGYCDADWAGSTYDRKSTSGACFFLGNNLISWFSKKQNCVSLSTAEAEYIAAESSYSQLLWMRQMLKEYNVEQDVMT' A
#
# COMPACT_ATOMS: atom_id res chain seq x y z
N MET A 1 12.76 -1.03 -11.55
CA MET A 1 11.86 -1.97 -10.84
C MET A 1 11.07 -1.23 -9.76
N LEU A 2 9.75 -1.17 -9.88
CA LEU A 2 8.85 -0.64 -8.86
C LEU A 2 8.40 -1.76 -7.92
N VAL A 3 8.57 -1.57 -6.62
CA VAL A 3 8.21 -2.55 -5.57
C VAL A 3 7.37 -1.84 -4.51
N GLY A 4 6.30 -2.48 -4.05
CA GLY A 4 5.49 -2.01 -2.93
C GLY A 4 5.47 -3.01 -1.80
N TYR A 5 5.54 -2.53 -0.57
CA TYR A 5 5.26 -3.30 0.65
C TYR A 5 4.09 -2.67 1.38
N CYS A 6 3.28 -3.49 2.04
CA CYS A 6 2.13 -3.06 2.82
C CYS A 6 2.10 -3.79 4.16
N ASP A 7 1.46 -3.16 5.13
CA ASP A 7 1.27 -3.68 6.49
C ASP A 7 -0.01 -3.09 7.09
N ALA A 8 -0.59 -3.75 8.09
CA ALA A 8 -1.72 -3.22 8.83
C ALA A 8 -1.59 -3.40 10.34
N ASP A 9 -1.74 -2.29 11.08
CA ASP A 9 -1.91 -2.34 12.53
C ASP A 9 -3.39 -2.53 12.88
N TRP A 10 -3.76 -3.74 13.31
CA TRP A 10 -5.15 -4.09 13.60
C TRP A 10 -5.65 -3.46 14.91
N ALA A 11 -6.77 -2.74 14.81
CA ALA A 11 -7.46 -2.12 15.95
C ALA A 11 -6.59 -1.25 16.86
N GLY A 12 -5.52 -0.66 16.31
CA GLY A 12 -4.58 0.22 17.03
C GLY A 12 -5.21 1.53 17.53
N SER A 13 -6.32 1.98 16.93
CA SER A 13 -7.07 3.14 17.41
C SER A 13 -7.89 2.82 18.66
N THR A 14 -7.59 3.48 19.79
CA THR A 14 -8.33 3.29 21.05
C THR A 14 -9.74 3.88 21.02
N TYR A 15 -10.00 4.85 20.13
CA TYR A 15 -11.29 5.53 20.05
C TYR A 15 -12.33 4.74 19.26
N ASP A 16 -11.99 4.32 18.04
CA ASP A 16 -12.92 3.67 17.10
C ASP A 16 -12.53 2.24 16.74
N ARG A 17 -11.43 1.70 17.31
CA ARG A 17 -10.91 0.36 17.03
C ARG A 17 -10.62 0.10 15.55
N LYS A 18 -10.48 1.17 14.75
CA LYS A 18 -10.08 1.05 13.35
C LYS A 18 -8.61 0.73 13.25
N SER A 19 -8.29 -0.09 12.26
CA SER A 19 -6.92 -0.45 11.91
C SER A 19 -6.24 0.69 11.16
N THR A 20 -4.92 0.68 11.11
CA THR A 20 -4.11 1.61 10.31
C THR A 20 -3.39 0.84 9.23
N SER A 21 -3.64 1.17 7.96
CA SER A 21 -2.91 0.62 6.82
C SER A 21 -1.66 1.45 6.55
N GLY A 22 -0.54 0.77 6.38
CA GLY A 22 0.74 1.35 5.97
C GLY A 22 1.20 0.78 4.63
N ALA A 23 1.89 1.59 3.84
CA ALA A 23 2.60 1.11 2.67
C ALA A 23 3.83 1.96 2.34
N CYS A 24 4.78 1.34 1.65
CA CYS A 24 5.96 2.01 1.10
C CYS A 24 6.26 1.49 -0.31
N PHE A 25 6.57 2.42 -1.22
CA PHE A 25 6.80 2.16 -2.63
C PHE A 25 8.20 2.62 -3.03
N PHE A 26 8.96 1.70 -3.61
CA PHE A 26 10.34 1.90 -4.01
C PHE A 26 10.48 1.84 -5.52
N LEU A 27 11.31 2.72 -6.08
CA LEU A 27 11.82 2.62 -7.44
C LEU A 27 13.32 2.33 -7.38
N GLY A 28 13.69 1.08 -7.66
CA GLY A 28 15.03 0.58 -7.32
C GLY A 28 15.22 0.59 -5.81
N ASN A 29 16.27 1.26 -5.32
CA ASN A 29 16.58 1.37 -3.89
C ASN A 29 16.00 2.65 -3.25
N ASN A 30 15.30 3.48 -4.02
CA ASN A 30 14.80 4.78 -3.56
C ASN A 30 13.33 4.67 -3.15
N LEU A 31 13.01 5.09 -1.93
CA LEU A 31 11.62 5.27 -1.48
C LEU A 31 11.02 6.49 -2.19
N ILE A 32 10.01 6.27 -3.03
CA ILE A 32 9.37 7.33 -3.83
C ILE A 32 8.02 7.76 -3.27
N SER A 33 7.36 6.92 -2.48
CA SER A 33 6.07 7.21 -1.88
C SER A 33 5.80 6.28 -0.70
N TRP A 34 4.99 6.74 0.24
CA TRP A 34 4.54 5.98 1.39
C TRP A 34 3.23 6.54 1.89
N PHE A 35 2.50 5.75 2.67
CA PHE A 35 1.38 6.25 3.46
C PHE A 35 1.26 5.48 4.77
N SER A 36 0.63 6.14 5.74
CA SER A 36 0.06 5.52 6.93
C SER A 36 -1.31 6.15 7.13
N LYS A 37 -2.36 5.34 7.01
CA LYS A 37 -3.74 5.81 6.92
C LYS A 37 -4.67 4.93 7.74
N LYS A 38 -5.48 5.56 8.60
CA LYS A 38 -6.57 4.87 9.30
C LYS A 38 -7.58 4.30 8.29
N GLN A 39 -7.94 3.04 8.44
CA GLN A 39 -8.94 2.38 7.60
C GLN A 39 -10.31 3.03 7.76
N ASN A 40 -11.13 2.96 6.71
CA ASN A 40 -12.48 3.55 6.73
C ASN A 40 -13.46 2.69 7.53
N CYS A 41 -13.31 1.37 7.48
CA CYS A 41 -14.08 0.38 8.25
C CYS A 41 -13.27 -0.14 9.45
N VAL A 42 -13.98 -0.79 10.38
CA VAL A 42 -13.37 -1.57 11.46
C VAL A 42 -13.20 -3.00 10.95
N SER A 43 -11.96 -3.50 10.90
CA SER A 43 -11.67 -4.88 10.52
C SER A 43 -11.93 -5.83 11.70
N LEU A 44 -12.52 -6.99 11.43
CA LEU A 44 -12.87 -8.00 12.42
C LEU A 44 -11.72 -8.94 12.76
N SER A 45 -10.63 -8.90 11.98
CA SER A 45 -9.42 -9.69 12.21
C SER A 45 -8.18 -8.98 11.65
N THR A 46 -7.00 -9.41 12.09
CA THR A 46 -5.72 -8.97 11.50
C THR A 46 -5.65 -9.30 10.02
N ALA A 47 -6.11 -10.49 9.60
CA ALA A 47 -6.10 -10.89 8.19
C ALA A 47 -6.93 -9.95 7.31
N GLU A 48 -8.09 -9.52 7.79
CA GLU A 48 -8.92 -8.54 7.08
C GLU A 48 -8.24 -7.15 7.02
N ALA A 49 -7.61 -6.72 8.11
CA ALA A 49 -6.87 -5.46 8.14
C ALA A 49 -5.71 -5.47 7.12
N GLU A 50 -4.95 -6.56 7.05
CA GLU A 50 -3.87 -6.76 6.08
C GLU A 50 -4.39 -6.77 4.65
N TYR A 51 -5.52 -7.45 4.40
CA TYR A 51 -6.13 -7.48 3.06
C TYR A 51 -6.55 -6.09 2.59
N ILE A 52 -7.11 -5.25 3.48
CA ILE A 52 -7.46 -3.86 3.17
C ILE A 52 -6.20 -3.02 2.89
N ALA A 53 -5.11 -3.23 3.65
CA ALA A 53 -3.84 -2.58 3.38
C ALA A 53 -3.25 -3.01 2.02
N ALA A 54 -3.32 -4.30 1.69
CA ALA A 54 -2.84 -4.83 0.42
C ALA A 54 -3.63 -4.30 -0.77
N GLU A 55 -4.96 -4.24 -0.69
CA GLU A 55 -5.83 -3.68 -1.75
C GLU A 55 -5.48 -2.22 -2.02
N SER A 56 -5.44 -1.39 -0.97
CA SER A 56 -5.13 0.04 -1.12
C SER A 56 -3.72 0.27 -1.67
N SER A 57 -2.75 -0.53 -1.23
CA SER A 57 -1.37 -0.46 -1.71
C SER A 57 -1.23 -0.89 -3.17
N TYR A 58 -1.93 -1.95 -3.56
CA TYR A 58 -1.95 -2.45 -4.93
C TYR A 58 -2.57 -1.42 -5.89
N SER A 59 -3.68 -0.80 -5.49
CA SER A 59 -4.32 0.27 -6.26
C SER A 59 -3.36 1.45 -6.51
N GLN A 60 -2.59 1.85 -5.50
CA GLN A 60 -1.56 2.89 -5.65
C GLN A 60 -0.38 2.44 -6.51
N LEU A 61 0.10 1.19 -6.35
CA LEU A 61 1.15 0.61 -7.16
C LEU A 61 0.75 0.58 -8.64
N LEU A 62 -0.48 0.18 -8.94
CA LEU A 62 -1.01 0.14 -10.30
C LEU A 62 -1.04 1.54 -10.93
N TRP A 63 -1.50 2.55 -10.17
CA TRP A 63 -1.48 3.94 -10.61
C TRP A 63 -0.05 4.43 -10.89
N MET A 64 0.92 4.12 -10.02
CA MET A 64 2.33 4.48 -10.25
C MET A 64 2.91 3.80 -11.48
N ARG A 65 2.59 2.52 -11.72
CA ARG A 65 3.02 1.83 -12.96
C ARG A 65 2.46 2.51 -14.19
N GLN A 66 1.21 2.96 -14.15
CA GLN A 66 0.60 3.69 -15.27
C GLN A 66 1.29 5.04 -15.50
N MET A 67 1.52 5.82 -14.44
CA MET A 67 2.25 7.09 -14.53
C MET A 67 3.66 6.91 -15.12
N LEU A 68 4.39 5.88 -14.70
CA LEU A 68 5.74 5.62 -15.20
C LEU A 68 5.73 5.25 -16.69
N LYS A 69 4.73 4.50 -17.15
CA LYS A 69 4.53 4.23 -18.58
C LYS A 69 4.31 5.52 -19.38
N GLU A 70 3.52 6.45 -18.87
CA GLU A 70 3.26 7.75 -19.53
C GLU A 70 4.53 8.60 -19.64
N TYR A 71 5.45 8.48 -18.68
CA TYR A 71 6.78 9.10 -18.73
C TYR A 71 7.82 8.32 -19.53
N ASN A 72 7.43 7.26 -20.25
CA ASN A 72 8.32 6.38 -21.00
C ASN A 72 9.41 5.71 -20.13
N VAL A 73 9.11 5.48 -18.85
CA VAL A 73 9.96 4.71 -17.94
C VAL A 73 9.48 3.26 -17.93
N GLU A 74 10.21 2.40 -18.63
CA GLU A 74 9.86 0.98 -18.68
C GLU A 74 10.03 0.30 -17.32
N GLN A 75 9.05 -0.53 -17.00
CA GLN A 75 8.97 -1.30 -15.78
C GLN A 75 9.10 -2.77 -16.16
N ASP A 76 10.28 -3.36 -15.94
CA ASP A 76 10.44 -4.81 -16.08
C ASP A 76 9.36 -5.53 -15.28
N VAL A 77 8.64 -6.43 -15.94
CA VAL A 77 7.69 -7.30 -15.28
C VAL A 77 8.52 -8.42 -14.66
N MET A 78 8.52 -8.55 -13.32
CA MET A 78 9.00 -9.78 -12.71
C MET A 78 8.16 -10.92 -13.29
N THR A 79 8.77 -11.69 -14.18
CA THR A 79 8.24 -12.98 -14.65
C THR A 79 8.71 -14.06 -13.70
#